data_AF-A0A2D5X6N4-F1
#
_entry.id   AF-A0A2D5X6N4-F1
#
_cell.length_a   1.000
_cell.length_b   1.000
_cell.length_c   1.000
_cell.angle_alpha   90.00
_cell.angle_beta   90.00
_cell.angle_gamma   90.00
#
_symmetry.space_group_name_H-M   'P 1'
#
loop_
_entity.id
_entity.type
_entity.pdbx_description
1 polymer ?
#
loop_
_entity_poly.entity_id
_entity_poly.type
_entity_poly.pdbx_seq_one_letter_code
_entity_poly.pdbx_strand_id
1 'polypeptide(L)' 'MAKILIILGAILVVIGAIWLVFPSLFSWIGNLPGDIKHSSGNTKIYFPIMTMIVISVVASILLNLFNR' A
#
# COMPACT_ATOMS: atom_id res chain seq x y z
N MET A 1 -10.18 11.65 21.30
CA MET A 1 -9.16 12.35 20.48
C MET A 1 -7.73 11.95 20.84
N ALA A 2 -7.24 12.19 22.07
CA ALA A 2 -5.86 11.82 22.47
C ALA A 2 -5.52 10.33 22.26
N LYS A 3 -6.42 9.42 22.62
CA LYS A 3 -6.23 7.97 22.39
C LYS A 3 -6.04 7.61 20.92
N ILE A 4 -6.76 8.27 20.00
CA ILE A 4 -6.67 8.03 18.56
C ILE A 4 -5.29 8.47 18.05
N LEU A 5 -4.80 9.62 18.51
CA LEU A 5 -3.46 10.12 18.17
C LEU A 5 -2.36 9.16 18.65
N ILE A 6 -2.49 8.63 19.87
CA ILE A 6 -1.55 7.65 20.43
C ILE A 6 -1.55 6.35 19.59
N ILE A 7 -2.73 5.85 19.24
CA ILE A 7 -2.87 4.63 18.43
C ILE A 7 -2.27 4.83 17.02
N LEU A 8 -2.58 5.95 16.36
CA LEU A 8 -2.01 6.30 15.06
C LEU A 8 -0.48 6.40 15.11
N GLY A 9 0.06 7.06 16.13
CA GLY A 9 1.52 7.16 16.32
C GLY A 9 2.17 5.80 16.49
N ALA A 10 1.58 4.92 17.31
CA ALA A 10 2.07 3.56 17.49
C ALA A 10 2.05 2.75 16.18
N ILE A 11 0.97 2.86 15.39
CA ILE A 11 0.85 2.21 14.07
C ILE A 11 1.95 2.69 13.13
N LEU A 12 2.21 4.01 13.08
CA LEU A 12 3.26 4.58 12.24
C LEU A 12 4.66 4.09 12.64
N VAL A 13 4.94 3.99 13.94
CA VAL A 13 6.22 3.44 14.44
C VAL A 13 6.40 1.99 14.00
N VAL A 14 5.36 1.16 14.13
CA VAL A 14 5.40 -0.25 13.70
C VAL A 14 5.63 -0.35 12.18
N ILE A 15 4.91 0.44 11.38
CA ILE A 15 5.10 0.47 9.92
C ILE A 15 6.54 0.87 9.58
N GLY A 16 7.06 1.92 10.21
CA GLY A 16 8.43 2.39 10.01
C GLY A 16 9.49 1.35 10.39
N ALA A 17 9.29 0.63 11.50
CA ALA A 17 10.19 -0.45 11.92
C ALA A 17 10.19 -1.63 10.91
N ILE A 18 9.01 -2.03 10.42
CA ILE A 18 8.89 -3.05 9.37
C ILE A 18 9.61 -2.62 8.10
N TRP A 19 9.45 -1.35 7.70
CA TRP A 19 10.12 -0.79 6.53
C TRP A 19 11.64 -0.81 6.67
N LEU A 20 12.16 -0.52 7.88
CA LEU A 20 13.60 -0.51 8.16
C LEU A 20 14.22 -1.91 8.08
N VAL A 21 13.52 -2.94 8.57
CA VAL A 21 14.00 -4.33 8.54
C VAL A 21 13.81 -4.97 7.16
N PHE A 22 12.74 -4.61 6.45
CA PHE A 22 12.41 -5.16 5.13
C PHE A 22 12.21 -4.04 4.09
N PRO A 23 13.30 -3.42 3.61
CA PRO A 23 13.22 -2.30 2.68
C PRO A 23 12.59 -2.67 1.32
N SER A 24 12.63 -3.95 0.93
CA SER A 24 12.00 -4.44 -0.31
C SER A 24 10.51 -4.80 -0.15
N LEU A 25 9.97 -4.78 1.07
CA LEU A 25 8.62 -5.29 1.36
C LEU A 25 7.51 -4.48 0.68
N PHE A 26 7.80 -3.23 0.30
CA PHE A 26 6.88 -2.35 -0.41
C PHE A 26 7.32 -2.08 -1.86
N SER A 27 8.46 -2.63 -2.32
CA SER A 27 8.94 -2.36 -3.69
C SER A 27 8.05 -2.96 -4.77
N TRP A 28 7.23 -3.96 -4.43
CA TRP A 28 6.23 -4.56 -5.30
C TRP A 28 4.99 -3.68 -5.53
N ILE A 29 4.66 -2.77 -4.60
CA ILE A 29 3.50 -1.87 -4.75
C ILE A 29 3.74 -0.92 -5.93
N GLY A 30 2.87 -0.99 -6.93
CA GLY A 30 2.99 -0.21 -8.16
C GLY A 30 4.04 -0.72 -9.14
N ASN A 31 4.60 -1.93 -8.94
CA ASN A 31 5.48 -2.64 -9.86
C ASN A 31 4.89 -3.99 -10.31
N LEU A 32 3.58 -4.19 -10.15
CA LEU A 32 2.94 -5.43 -10.60
C LEU A 32 2.92 -5.49 -12.14
N PRO A 33 3.03 -6.69 -12.74
CA PRO A 33 2.84 -6.87 -14.16
C PRO A 33 1.44 -6.36 -14.55
N GLY A 34 1.39 -5.37 -15.46
CA GLY A 34 0.17 -4.66 -15.84
C GLY A 34 0.00 -3.27 -15.22
N ASP A 35 0.88 -2.84 -14.30
CA ASP A 35 1.00 -1.44 -13.92
C ASP A 35 1.64 -0.63 -15.05
N ILE A 36 0.99 0.44 -15.48
CA ILE A 36 1.44 1.26 -16.61
C ILE A 36 2.42 2.30 -16.09
N LYS A 37 3.66 2.23 -16.58
CA LYS A 37 4.71 3.22 -16.31
C LYS A 37 5.13 3.85 -17.62
N HIS A 38 4.81 5.13 -17.77
CA HIS A 38 5.25 5.89 -18.92
C HIS A 38 6.25 6.95 -18.45
N SER A 39 7.50 6.83 -18.89
CA SER A 39 8.55 7.82 -18.64
C SER A 39 8.89 8.50 -19.95
N SER A 40 8.57 9.79 -20.08
CA SER A 40 8.95 10.62 -21.22
C SER A 40 9.76 11.81 -20.73
N GLY A 41 11.06 11.81 -21.02
CA GLY A 41 11.98 12.87 -20.58
C GLY A 41 11.95 13.09 -19.07
N ASN A 42 11.51 14.30 -18.65
CA ASN A 42 11.37 14.71 -17.25
C ASN A 42 10.02 14.31 -16.61
N THR A 43 9.08 13.75 -17.38
CA THR A 43 7.75 13.39 -16.90
C THR A 43 7.65 11.89 -16.70
N LYS A 44 7.32 11.48 -15.48
CA LYS A 44 7.04 10.08 -15.13
C LYS A 44 5.59 9.95 -14.72
N ILE A 45 4.84 9.17 -15.47
CA ILE A 45 3.44 8.87 -15.21
C ILE A 45 3.35 7.43 -14.72
N TYR A 46 2.81 7.26 -13.51
CA TYR A 46 2.60 5.97 -12.87
C TYR A 46 1.11 5.71 -12.72
N PHE A 47 0.62 4.65 -13.36
CA PHE A 47 -0.77 4.18 -13.26
C PHE A 47 -0.78 2.74 -12.73
N PRO A 48 -0.88 2.56 -11.40
CA PRO A 48 -0.78 1.26 -10.75
C PRO A 48 -2.12 0.51 -10.78
N ILE A 49 -2.65 0.23 -11.97
CA ILE A 49 -3.99 -0.34 -12.18
C ILE A 49 -4.11 -1.72 -11.52
N MET A 50 -3.13 -2.60 -11.74
CA MET A 50 -3.16 -3.96 -11.20
C MET A 50 -3.00 -3.96 -9.70
N THR A 51 -2.12 -3.11 -9.18
CA THR A 51 -1.98 -2.92 -7.72
C THR A 51 -3.33 -2.51 -7.09
N MET A 52 -4.06 -1.56 -7.69
CA MET A 52 -5.35 -1.10 -7.15
C MET A 52 -6.43 -2.19 -7.19
N ILE A 53 -6.46 -3.01 -8.24
CA ILE A 53 -7.38 -4.14 -8.34
C ILE A 53 -7.11 -5.16 -7.23
N VAL A 54 -5.84 -5.54 -7.02
CA VAL A 54 -5.46 -6.50 -5.97
C VAL A 54 -5.86 -5.97 -4.59
N ILE A 55 -5.55 -4.70 -4.29
CA ILE A 55 -5.93 -4.06 -3.02
C ILE A 55 -7.45 -4.11 -2.82
N SER A 56 -8.24 -3.77 -3.85
CA SER A 56 -9.70 -3.77 -3.78
C SER A 56 -10.27 -5.17 -3.51
N VAL A 57 -9.77 -6.20 -4.20
CA VAL A 57 -10.20 -7.59 -4.01
C VAL A 57 -9.87 -8.07 -2.60
N VAL A 58 -8.64 -7.84 -2.13
CA VAL A 58 -8.21 -8.23 -0.78
C VAL A 58 -9.06 -7.53 0.29
N ALA A 59 -9.25 -6.22 0.17
CA ALA A 59 -10.09 -5.47 1.09
C ALA A 59 -11.54 -5.97 1.09
N SER A 60 -12.10 -6.27 -0.08
CA SER A 60 -13.46 -6.80 -0.21
C SER A 60 -13.60 -8.17 0.47
N ILE A 61 -12.63 -9.07 0.29
CA ILE A 61 -12.61 -10.38 0.95
C ILE A 61 -12.53 -10.22 2.47
N LEU A 62 -11.64 -9.36 2.97
CA LEU A 62 -11.49 -9.12 4.40
C LEU A 62 -12.77 -8.53 5.01
N LEU A 63 -13.35 -7.50 4.39
CA LEU A 63 -14.59 -6.90 4.86
C LEU A 63 -15.74 -7.91 4.84
N ASN A 64 -15.84 -8.76 3.81
CA ASN A 64 -16.85 -9.81 3.74
C ASN A 64 -16.65 -10.89 4.84
N LEU A 65 -15.40 -11.19 5.21
CA LEU A 65 -15.09 -12.14 6.27
C LEU A 65 -15.43 -11.59 7.67
N PHE A 66 -15.23 -10.29 7.90
CA PHE A 66 -15.55 -9.64 9.18
C PHE A 66 -17.01 -9.18 9.31
N ASN A 67 -17.73 -9.00 8.20
CA ASN A 67 -19.15 -8.65 8.18
C ASN A 67 -20.09 -9.87 8.19
N ARG A 68 -19.56 -11.09 8.29
CA ARG A 68 -20.33 -12.31 8.52
C ARG A 68 -20.33 -12.66 10.01
#